data_AF-F0V9V4-F1
#
_entry.id   AF-F0V9V4-F1
#
_cell.length_a   1.000
_cell.length_b   1.000
_cell.length_c   1.000
_cell.angle_alpha   90.00
_cell.angle_beta   90.00
_cell.angle_gamma   90.00
#
_symmetry.space_group_name_H-M   'P 1'
#
loop_
_entity.id
_entity.type
_entity.pdbx_description
1 polymer ?
#
loop_
_entity_poly.entity_id
_entity_poly.type
_entity_poly.pdbx_seq_one_letter_code
_entity_poly.pdbx_strand_id
1 'polypeptide(L)'
;MELVAKLEDQELLPFVGYCRLFVVDNDGLQRKTKGSRVEAPVHMKVENGKRVFSAYFPPKDPVTMLKIQSDEQEFVYGKLWAGTICKPEENPNTNRLLCVIQGQNCKRLSEEVDASPESTCKCKAFMPLLPDCYSKPVEARLTTADEKFVTKLVKLEVEIPDELYELWMRYYKTLKKVDHEDKNGDKDEKK
;
A
#
# COMPACT_ATOMS: atom_id res chain seq x y z
N MET A 1 -13.23 -0.14 25.39
CA MET A 1 -11.88 0.11 24.85
C MET A 1 -10.92 -0.85 25.55
N GLU A 2 -11.12 -2.16 25.39
CA GLU A 2 -10.51 -3.22 26.23
C GLU A 2 -9.93 -4.41 25.45
N LEU A 3 -10.04 -4.43 24.11
CA LEU A 3 -9.64 -5.60 23.30
C LEU A 3 -8.12 -5.72 23.07
N VAL A 4 -7.32 -4.74 23.48
CA VAL A 4 -5.87 -4.69 23.16
C VAL A 4 -4.99 -4.95 24.39
N ALA A 5 -5.58 -5.14 25.58
CA ALA A 5 -4.81 -5.05 26.82
C ALA A 5 -3.93 -6.29 27.12
N LYS A 6 -4.11 -7.44 26.47
CA LYS A 6 -3.31 -8.65 26.68
C LYS A 6 -3.34 -9.58 25.46
N LEU A 7 -2.66 -9.20 24.37
CA LEU A 7 -2.32 -10.18 23.34
C LEU A 7 -0.91 -10.69 23.64
N GLU A 8 -0.77 -12.01 23.79
CA GLU A 8 0.56 -12.62 23.90
C GLU A 8 1.27 -12.55 22.53
N ASP A 9 2.60 -12.52 22.51
CA ASP A 9 3.38 -12.38 21.26
C ASP A 9 3.05 -13.47 20.21
N GLN A 10 2.56 -14.63 20.65
CA GLN A 10 2.13 -15.73 19.78
C GLN A 10 0.77 -15.49 19.09
N GLU A 11 -0.06 -14.60 19.63
CA GLU A 11 -1.37 -14.22 19.07
C GLU A 11 -1.29 -13.00 18.15
N LEU A 12 -0.13 -12.33 18.12
CA LEU A 12 0.10 -11.18 17.25
C LEU A 12 0.34 -11.62 15.82
N LEU A 13 -0.35 -10.96 14.88
CA LEU A 13 -0.08 -11.13 13.46
C LEU A 13 1.36 -10.68 13.14
N PRO A 14 2.05 -11.38 12.22
CA PRO A 14 3.45 -11.08 11.87
C PRO A 14 3.63 -9.70 11.24
N PHE A 15 2.56 -9.13 10.70
CA PHE A 15 2.52 -7.77 10.17
C PHE A 15 1.09 -7.24 10.19
N VAL A 16 0.96 -5.94 10.50
CA VAL A 16 -0.29 -5.20 10.37
C VAL A 16 0.00 -3.98 9.50
N GLY A 17 -0.77 -3.83 8.42
CA GLY A 17 -0.69 -2.69 7.55
C GLY A 17 -1.96 -2.57 6.72
N TYR A 18 -2.01 -1.52 5.91
CA TYR A 18 -3.09 -1.30 4.98
C TYR A 18 -2.54 -0.63 3.72
N CYS A 19 -3.24 -0.82 2.61
CA CYS A 19 -2.96 -0.12 1.37
C CYS A 19 -4.16 0.72 0.97
N ARG A 20 -3.85 1.76 0.20
CA ARG A 20 -4.85 2.56 -0.51
C ARG A 20 -4.36 2.71 -1.94
N LEU A 21 -5.20 2.31 -2.88
CA LEU A 21 -4.98 2.51 -4.30
C LEU A 21 -6.09 3.39 -4.86
N PHE A 22 -5.76 4.24 -5.82
CA PHE A 22 -6.70 5.13 -6.44
C PHE A 22 -6.28 5.49 -7.86
N VAL A 23 -7.27 5.83 -8.67
CA VAL A 23 -7.08 6.41 -10.00
C VAL A 23 -6.93 7.93 -9.85
N VAL A 24 -5.88 8.47 -10.46
CA VAL A 24 -5.62 9.91 -10.57
C VAL A 24 -5.63 10.33 -12.02
N ASP A 25 -5.99 11.58 -12.27
CA ASP A 25 -5.88 12.20 -13.60
C ASP A 25 -4.40 12.63 -13.84
N ASN A 26 -4.09 13.12 -15.05
CA ASN A 26 -2.73 13.46 -15.48
C ASN A 26 -2.10 14.64 -14.69
N ASP A 27 -2.92 15.44 -14.00
CA ASP A 27 -2.48 16.47 -13.07
C ASP A 27 -2.22 15.95 -11.65
N GLY A 28 -2.41 14.64 -11.42
CA GLY A 28 -2.24 13.97 -10.14
C GLY A 28 -3.41 14.11 -9.18
N LEU A 29 -4.53 14.71 -9.59
CA LEU A 29 -5.72 14.83 -8.76
C LEU A 29 -6.51 13.52 -8.73
N GLN A 30 -6.94 13.13 -7.54
CA GLN A 30 -7.75 11.93 -7.35
C GLN A 30 -9.15 12.13 -7.92
N ARG A 31 -9.63 11.19 -8.74
CA ARG A 31 -11.02 11.21 -9.20
C ARG A 31 -11.96 10.95 -8.03
N LYS A 32 -13.06 11.69 -7.97
CA LYS A 32 -14.15 11.51 -6.98
C LYS A 32 -15.33 10.74 -7.56
N THR A 33 -15.04 9.71 -8.35
CA THR A 33 -16.05 8.85 -8.99
C THR A 33 -16.16 7.50 -8.28
N LYS A 34 -17.30 6.83 -8.41
CA LYS A 34 -17.48 5.49 -7.84
C LYS A 34 -16.50 4.51 -8.51
N GLY A 35 -15.73 3.81 -7.69
CA GLY A 35 -14.76 2.82 -8.14
C GLY A 35 -13.39 3.40 -8.50
N SER A 36 -13.09 4.64 -8.07
CA SER A 36 -11.80 5.31 -8.25
C SER A 36 -10.82 5.09 -7.09
N ARG A 37 -11.24 4.40 -6.02
CA ARG A 37 -10.43 4.13 -4.83
C ARG A 37 -10.79 2.77 -4.25
N VAL A 38 -9.76 2.06 -3.76
CA VAL A 38 -9.92 0.89 -2.90
C VAL A 38 -8.93 0.92 -1.75
N GLU A 39 -9.30 0.29 -0.64
CA GLU A 39 -8.47 0.09 0.53
C GLU A 39 -8.59 -1.36 0.98
N ALA A 40 -7.47 -1.93 1.43
CA ALA A 40 -7.47 -3.26 2.02
C ALA A 40 -6.35 -3.41 3.04
N PRO A 41 -6.49 -4.34 4.00
CA PRO A 41 -5.37 -4.79 4.83
C PRO A 41 -4.22 -5.32 3.97
N VAL A 42 -3.00 -5.13 4.45
CA VAL A 42 -1.79 -5.70 3.85
C VAL A 42 -1.30 -6.84 4.73
N HIS A 43 -1.07 -7.98 4.10
CA HIS A 43 -0.48 -9.17 4.71
C HIS A 43 0.96 -9.32 4.25
N MET A 44 1.83 -9.83 5.11
CA MET A 44 3.22 -10.10 4.79
C MET A 44 3.50 -11.59 4.88
N LYS A 45 4.18 -12.14 3.87
CA LYS A 45 4.83 -13.46 3.93
C LYS A 45 6.32 -13.34 3.66
N VAL A 46 7.09 -14.34 4.10
CA VAL A 46 8.52 -14.44 3.83
C VAL A 46 8.74 -15.50 2.76
N GLU A 47 9.47 -15.16 1.71
CA GLU A 47 9.70 -16.06 0.58
C GLU A 47 11.08 -15.74 -0.04
N ASN A 48 11.97 -16.72 -0.10
CA ASN A 48 13.25 -16.65 -0.81
C ASN A 48 14.10 -15.39 -0.54
N GLY A 49 14.26 -15.00 0.74
CA GLY A 49 15.05 -13.81 1.13
C GLY A 49 14.33 -12.48 0.86
N LYS A 50 13.01 -12.52 0.64
CA LYS A 50 12.16 -11.35 0.43
C LYS A 50 10.94 -11.40 1.34
N ARG A 51 10.41 -10.22 1.64
CA ARG A 51 9.08 -10.00 2.22
C ARG A 51 8.11 -9.63 1.12
N VAL A 52 7.09 -10.47 0.92
CA VAL A 52 6.03 -10.23 -0.05
C VAL A 52 4.83 -9.66 0.69
N PHE A 53 4.48 -8.42 0.34
CA PHE A 53 3.33 -7.71 0.88
C PHE A 53 2.16 -7.83 -0.08
N SER A 54 1.05 -8.40 0.37
CA SER A 54 -0.13 -8.66 -0.46
C SER A 54 -1.36 -7.97 0.10
N ALA A 55 -2.12 -7.30 -0.77
CA ALA A 55 -3.44 -6.76 -0.49
C ALA A 55 -4.45 -7.35 -1.48
N TYR A 56 -5.62 -7.73 -0.99
CA TYR A 56 -6.69 -8.35 -1.77
C TYR A 56 -7.90 -7.43 -1.78
N PHE A 57 -8.47 -7.22 -2.95
CA PHE A 57 -9.60 -6.33 -3.16
C PHE A 57 -10.82 -7.16 -3.61
N PRO A 58 -12.02 -6.85 -3.13
CA PRO A 58 -13.21 -7.62 -3.47
C PRO A 58 -13.67 -7.30 -4.92
N PRO A 59 -13.53 -8.22 -5.90
CA PRO A 59 -13.98 -7.94 -7.26
C PRO A 59 -15.50 -7.75 -7.34
N LYS A 60 -16.24 -8.51 -6.52
CA LYS A 60 -17.70 -8.61 -6.57
C LYS A 60 -18.41 -7.52 -5.79
N ASP A 61 -17.70 -6.74 -4.96
CA ASP A 61 -18.31 -5.64 -4.22
C ASP A 61 -18.39 -4.40 -5.13
N PRO A 62 -19.59 -3.99 -5.55
CA PRO A 62 -19.72 -2.84 -6.42
C PRO A 62 -19.40 -1.51 -5.72
N VAL A 63 -19.28 -1.47 -4.39
CA VAL A 63 -19.01 -0.28 -3.58
C VAL A 63 -17.51 -0.09 -3.35
N THR A 64 -16.78 -1.18 -3.09
CA THR A 64 -15.36 -1.16 -2.68
C THR A 64 -14.41 -1.75 -3.73
N MET A 65 -14.75 -1.63 -5.02
CA MET A 65 -13.87 -2.04 -6.13
C MET A 65 -13.07 -0.87 -6.70
N LEU A 66 -11.91 -1.15 -7.28
CA LEU A 66 -11.19 -0.21 -8.14
C LEU A 66 -11.37 -0.64 -9.61
N LYS A 67 -12.02 0.20 -10.40
CA LYS A 67 -12.18 -0.03 -11.84
C LYS A 67 -10.99 0.56 -12.58
N ILE A 68 -10.52 -0.15 -13.59
CA ILE A 68 -9.52 0.35 -14.52
C ILE A 68 -10.23 0.63 -15.83
N GLN A 69 -10.20 1.89 -16.27
CA GLN A 69 -10.69 2.29 -17.58
C GLN A 69 -9.47 2.50 -18.49
N SER A 70 -9.55 2.07 -19.75
CA SER A 70 -8.47 2.25 -20.71
C SER A 70 -8.45 3.71 -21.18
N ASP A 71 -7.98 4.59 -20.31
CA ASP A 71 -7.83 6.04 -20.53
C ASP A 71 -6.35 6.43 -20.40
N GLU A 72 -5.87 7.21 -21.37
CA GLU A 72 -4.49 7.70 -21.42
C GLU A 72 -4.21 8.82 -20.41
N GLN A 73 -5.26 9.51 -19.95
CA GLN A 73 -5.13 10.61 -19.00
C GLN A 73 -5.22 10.14 -17.54
N GLU A 74 -5.47 8.85 -17.31
CA GLU A 74 -5.62 8.27 -15.99
C GLU A 74 -4.41 7.41 -15.59
N PHE A 75 -4.07 7.44 -14.31
CA PHE A 75 -3.02 6.63 -13.72
C PHE A 75 -3.50 5.90 -12.47
N VAL A 76 -3.18 4.61 -12.33
CA VAL A 76 -3.31 3.88 -11.07
C VAL A 76 -2.10 4.20 -10.20
N TYR A 77 -2.36 4.68 -9.00
CA TYR A 77 -1.36 5.00 -8.00
C TYR A 77 -1.77 4.45 -6.64
N GLY A 78 -0.81 4.26 -5.75
CA GLY A 78 -1.16 4.07 -4.35
C GLY A 78 0.01 3.89 -3.40
N LYS A 79 -0.35 3.58 -2.17
CA LYS A 79 0.56 3.62 -1.03
C LYS A 79 0.24 2.48 -0.07
N LEU A 80 1.27 1.98 0.60
CA LEU A 80 1.18 0.97 1.66
C LEU A 80 1.79 1.56 2.92
N TRP A 81 1.14 1.29 4.05
CA TRP A 81 1.59 1.74 5.36
C TRP A 81 1.58 0.58 6.34
N ALA A 82 2.46 0.66 7.33
CA ALA A 82 2.40 -0.17 8.51
C ALA A 82 1.45 0.43 9.57
N GLY A 83 0.88 -0.45 10.38
CA GLY A 83 -0.07 -0.10 11.43
C GLY A 83 -1.52 0.00 10.94
N THR A 84 -2.35 0.61 11.78
CA THR A 84 -3.79 0.74 11.52
C THR A 84 -4.09 1.75 10.42
N ILE A 85 -5.24 1.59 9.78
CA ILE A 85 -5.80 2.54 8.80
C ILE A 85 -5.71 3.96 9.36
N CYS A 86 -5.07 4.86 8.60
CA CYS A 86 -5.07 6.29 8.92
C CYS A 86 -6.50 6.78 8.94
N LYS A 87 -6.87 7.42 10.05
CA LYS A 87 -8.18 8.05 10.17
C LYS A 87 -8.29 9.18 9.14
N PRO A 88 -9.51 9.58 8.72
CA PRO A 88 -9.71 10.63 7.73
C PRO A 88 -8.97 11.94 8.03
N GLU A 89 -8.82 12.27 9.31
CA GLU A 89 -8.12 13.44 9.84
C GLU A 89 -6.59 13.32 9.89
N GLU A 90 -6.04 12.12 9.73
CA GLU A 90 -4.58 11.90 9.76
C GLU A 90 -3.97 12.14 8.38
N ASN A 91 -2.85 12.87 8.33
CA ASN A 91 -2.11 13.12 7.10
C ASN A 91 -1.66 11.79 6.48
N PRO A 92 -2.05 11.43 5.25
CA PRO A 92 -1.68 10.14 4.64
C PRO A 92 -0.17 10.01 4.39
N ASN A 93 0.59 11.10 4.40
CA ASN A 93 2.06 11.07 4.42
C ASN A 93 2.54 10.89 5.87
N THR A 94 2.08 9.83 6.53
CA THR A 94 2.57 9.48 7.86
C THR A 94 3.97 8.87 7.77
N ASN A 95 4.71 8.99 8.86
CA ASN A 95 5.99 8.31 9.06
C ASN A 95 5.86 6.76 9.12
N ARG A 96 4.66 6.20 8.87
CA ARG A 96 4.39 4.76 8.76
C ARG A 96 4.42 4.24 7.32
N LEU A 97 4.71 5.11 6.35
CA LEU A 97 4.74 4.77 4.94
C LEU A 97 5.80 3.69 4.67
N LEU A 98 5.36 2.57 4.11
CA LEU A 98 6.21 1.45 3.72
C LEU A 98 6.67 1.61 2.27
N CYS A 99 5.71 1.74 1.35
CA CYS A 99 6.03 1.92 -0.05
C CYS A 99 4.98 2.75 -0.81
N VAL A 100 5.40 3.27 -1.95
CA VAL A 100 4.60 4.05 -2.89
C VAL A 100 4.68 3.35 -4.25
N ILE A 101 3.53 2.95 -4.78
CA ILE A 101 3.43 2.39 -6.12
C ILE A 101 3.66 3.50 -7.13
N GLN A 102 4.54 3.28 -8.10
CA GLN A 102 4.73 4.20 -9.21
C GLN A 102 3.42 4.31 -10.00
N GLY A 103 3.01 5.53 -10.36
CA GLY A 103 1.85 5.74 -11.20
C GLY A 103 1.94 4.95 -12.50
N GLN A 104 0.96 4.07 -12.75
CA GLN A 104 0.85 3.28 -13.97
C GLN A 104 -0.26 3.84 -14.84
N ASN A 105 0.04 4.18 -16.09
CA ASN A 105 -0.97 4.67 -17.02
C ASN A 105 -2.06 3.60 -17.23
N CYS A 106 -3.33 3.96 -17.12
CA CYS A 106 -4.42 3.00 -17.13
C CYS A 106 -4.59 2.31 -18.48
N LYS A 107 -4.44 3.05 -19.60
CA LYS A 107 -4.43 2.44 -20.94
C LYS A 107 -3.33 1.41 -21.09
N ARG A 108 -2.09 1.77 -20.74
CA ARG A 108 -0.95 0.84 -20.80
C ARG A 108 -1.16 -0.39 -19.90
N LEU A 109 -1.70 -0.18 -18.70
CA LEU A 109 -2.01 -1.26 -17.77
C LEU A 109 -3.03 -2.22 -18.38
N SER A 110 -4.10 -1.70 -18.99
CA SER A 110 -5.09 -2.52 -19.71
C SER A 110 -4.45 -3.34 -20.83
N GLU A 111 -3.59 -2.73 -21.65
CA GLU A 111 -2.87 -3.43 -22.73
C GLU A 111 -1.94 -4.54 -22.20
N GLU A 112 -1.19 -4.29 -21.12
CA GLU A 112 -0.32 -5.30 -20.50
C GLU A 112 -1.11 -6.45 -19.87
N VAL A 113 -2.27 -6.16 -19.28
CA VAL A 113 -3.18 -7.17 -18.71
C VAL A 113 -3.78 -8.04 -19.81
N ASP A 114 -4.25 -7.45 -20.90
CA ASP A 114 -4.84 -8.18 -22.04
C ASP A 114 -3.82 -9.11 -22.71
N ALA A 115 -2.54 -8.71 -22.71
CA ALA A 115 -1.43 -9.52 -23.20
C ALA A 115 -0.94 -10.58 -22.20
N SER A 116 -1.37 -10.52 -20.94
CA SER A 116 -0.90 -11.40 -19.86
C SER A 116 -1.85 -12.58 -19.64
N PRO A 117 -1.39 -13.84 -19.71
CA PRO A 117 -2.24 -15.01 -19.46
C PRO A 117 -2.74 -15.08 -18.01
N GLU A 118 -2.11 -14.36 -17.08
CA GLU A 118 -2.48 -14.30 -15.67
C GLU A 118 -3.26 -13.03 -15.30
N SER A 119 -3.57 -12.16 -16.27
CA SER A 119 -4.18 -10.85 -16.03
C SER A 119 -3.37 -10.02 -15.02
N THR A 120 -2.04 -10.02 -15.19
CA THR A 120 -1.11 -9.31 -14.31
C THR A 120 -0.30 -8.25 -15.05
N CYS A 121 -0.03 -7.14 -14.37
CA CYS A 121 0.85 -6.07 -14.80
C CYS A 121 1.99 -5.89 -13.78
N LYS A 122 3.23 -5.80 -14.27
CA LYS A 122 4.41 -5.53 -13.45
C LYS A 122 4.64 -4.03 -13.35
N CYS A 123 4.75 -3.54 -12.13
CA CYS A 123 5.03 -2.14 -11.85
C CYS A 123 6.17 -2.01 -10.85
N LYS A 124 6.61 -0.78 -10.63
CA LYS A 124 7.63 -0.46 -9.63
C LYS A 124 6.97 0.15 -8.41
N ALA A 125 7.57 -0.10 -7.25
CA ALA A 125 7.28 0.65 -6.04
C ALA A 125 8.56 1.21 -5.44
N PHE A 126 8.44 2.26 -4.65
CA PHE A 126 9.54 2.93 -3.99
C PHE A 126 9.32 2.93 -2.48
N MET A 127 10.38 2.89 -1.69
CA MET A 127 10.33 2.94 -0.22
C MET A 127 10.81 4.31 0.28
N PRO A 128 9.96 5.35 0.36
CA PRO A 128 10.41 6.74 0.37
C PRO A 128 11.20 7.16 1.61
N LEU A 129 11.10 6.40 2.69
CA LEU A 129 11.79 6.69 3.96
C LEU A 129 13.22 6.12 3.99
N LEU A 130 13.65 5.44 2.92
CA LEU A 130 15.01 4.96 2.76
C LEU A 130 15.87 5.95 1.94
N PRO A 131 17.19 6.04 2.20
CA PRO A 131 18.11 6.78 1.36
C PRO A 131 18.11 6.25 -0.08
N ASP A 132 18.25 7.14 -1.07
CA ASP A 132 18.31 6.82 -2.49
C ASP A 132 17.13 5.97 -3.01
N CYS A 133 15.98 6.05 -2.34
CA CYS A 133 14.83 5.17 -2.59
C CYS A 133 14.32 5.22 -4.04
N TYR A 134 14.32 6.39 -4.68
CA TYR A 134 13.86 6.54 -6.06
C TYR A 134 14.83 5.97 -7.10
N SER A 135 16.07 5.68 -6.72
CA SER A 135 17.08 5.03 -7.56
C SER A 135 17.04 3.50 -7.44
N LYS A 136 16.35 2.97 -6.42
CA LYS A 136 16.28 1.52 -6.10
C LYS A 136 14.82 1.07 -5.98
N PRO A 137 14.06 1.03 -7.10
CA PRO A 137 12.69 0.54 -7.08
C PRO A 137 12.65 -0.94 -6.66
N VAL A 138 11.61 -1.31 -5.94
CA VAL A 138 11.23 -2.70 -5.68
C VAL A 138 10.15 -3.14 -6.66
N GLU A 139 10.01 -4.45 -6.86
CA GLU A 139 9.01 -5.00 -7.78
C GLU A 139 7.62 -4.99 -7.15
N ALA A 140 6.64 -4.59 -7.94
CA ALA A 140 5.24 -4.67 -7.60
C ALA A 140 4.46 -5.34 -8.73
N ARG A 141 3.37 -6.02 -8.38
CA ARG A 141 2.49 -6.70 -9.31
C ARG A 141 1.05 -6.35 -9.00
N LEU A 142 0.34 -5.92 -10.03
CA LEU A 142 -1.10 -5.70 -10.01
C LEU A 142 -1.77 -6.89 -10.70
N THR A 143 -2.78 -7.46 -10.08
CA THR A 143 -3.63 -8.49 -10.70
C THR A 143 -5.02 -7.93 -10.89
N THR A 144 -5.57 -8.12 -12.07
CA THR A 144 -6.93 -7.70 -12.42
C THR A 144 -7.83 -8.92 -12.64
N ALA A 145 -9.13 -8.67 -12.69
CA ALA A 145 -10.12 -9.62 -13.16
C ALA A 145 -11.19 -8.87 -13.95
N ASP A 146 -11.67 -9.48 -15.03
CA ASP A 146 -12.78 -8.96 -15.80
C ASP A 146 -14.10 -9.50 -15.28
N GLU A 147 -15.02 -8.61 -14.94
CA GLU A 147 -16.37 -8.97 -14.55
C GLU A 147 -17.38 -8.07 -15.24
N LYS A 148 -18.27 -8.67 -16.05
CA LYS A 148 -19.29 -7.94 -16.83
C LYS A 148 -18.70 -6.80 -17.68
N PHE A 149 -17.62 -7.08 -18.41
CA PHE A 149 -16.89 -6.12 -19.26
C PHE A 149 -16.25 -4.94 -18.51
N VAL A 150 -16.01 -5.10 -17.21
CA VAL A 150 -15.28 -4.13 -16.40
C VAL A 150 -14.05 -4.81 -15.81
N THR A 151 -12.88 -4.30 -16.18
CA THR A 151 -11.60 -4.70 -15.58
C THR A 151 -11.48 -4.08 -14.19
N LYS A 152 -11.29 -4.93 -13.19
CA LYS A 152 -11.19 -4.53 -11.78
C LYS A 152 -9.87 -4.98 -11.21
N LEU A 153 -9.26 -4.14 -10.38
CA LEU A 153 -8.09 -4.56 -9.62
C LEU A 153 -8.51 -5.47 -8.46
N VAL A 154 -7.89 -6.64 -8.35
CA VAL A 154 -8.23 -7.67 -7.34
C VAL A 154 -7.10 -7.98 -6.39
N LYS A 155 -5.85 -7.69 -6.78
CA LYS A 155 -4.69 -7.93 -5.93
C LYS A 155 -3.57 -6.94 -6.21
N LEU A 156 -2.87 -6.57 -5.15
CA LEU A 156 -1.57 -5.91 -5.20
C LEU A 156 -0.56 -6.77 -4.47
N GLU A 157 0.62 -6.96 -5.07
CA GLU A 157 1.78 -7.55 -4.42
C GLU A 157 2.99 -6.62 -4.56
N VAL A 158 3.79 -6.51 -3.50
CA VAL A 158 5.07 -5.79 -3.50
C VAL A 158 6.12 -6.68 -2.88
N GLU A 159 7.20 -6.94 -3.62
CA GLU A 159 8.32 -7.77 -3.16
C GLU A 159 9.44 -6.88 -2.65
N ILE A 160 9.69 -6.91 -1.34
CA ILE A 160 10.75 -6.13 -0.70
C ILE A 160 11.86 -7.10 -0.27
N PRO A 161 13.09 -6.96 -0.79
CA PRO A 161 14.24 -7.72 -0.30
C PRO A 161 14.43 -7.56 1.22
N ASP A 162 14.82 -8.63 1.91
CA ASP A 162 14.98 -8.60 3.37
C ASP A 162 15.94 -7.47 3.82
N GLU A 163 17.02 -7.22 3.07
CA GLU A 163 17.96 -6.13 3.34
C GLU A 163 17.29 -4.75 3.41
N LEU A 164 16.41 -4.44 2.45
CA LEU A 164 15.68 -3.17 2.41
C LEU A 164 14.61 -3.11 3.49
N TYR A 165 13.93 -4.23 3.74
CA TYR A 165 12.94 -4.32 4.80
C TYR A 165 13.56 -4.11 6.18
N GLU A 166 14.73 -4.68 6.45
CA GLU A 166 15.46 -4.49 7.70
C GLU A 166 15.88 -3.03 7.92
N LEU A 167 16.36 -2.35 6.88
CA LEU A 167 16.67 -0.92 6.94
C LEU A 167 15.43 -0.10 7.26
N TRP A 168 14.30 -0.41 6.62
CA TRP A 168 13.04 0.27 6.90
C TRP A 168 12.53 -0.02 8.32
N MET A 169 12.68 -1.25 8.81
CA MET A 169 12.34 -1.61 10.18
C MET A 169 13.20 -0.87 11.21
N ARG A 170 14.49 -0.65 10.93
CA ARG A 170 15.36 0.18 11.78
C ARG A 170 14.85 1.62 11.82
N TYR A 171 14.55 2.22 10.67
CA TYR A 171 13.93 3.54 10.60
C TYR A 171 12.64 3.60 11.43
N TYR A 172 11.72 2.66 11.19
CA TYR A 172 10.41 2.63 11.83
C TYR A 172 10.50 2.44 13.36
N LYS A 173 11.42 1.59 13.83
CA LYS A 173 11.68 1.42 15.27
C LYS A 173 12.28 2.68 15.90
N THR A 174 13.20 3.35 15.21
CA THR A 174 13.78 4.62 15.69
C THR A 174 12.70 5.69 15.81
N LEU A 175 11.87 5.84 14.78
CA LEU A 175 10.73 6.75 14.81
C LEU A 175 9.81 6.47 16.01
N LYS A 176 9.45 5.22 16.28
CA LYS A 176 8.59 4.85 17.42
C LYS A 176 9.20 5.21 18.76
N LYS A 177 10.53 5.16 18.89
CA LYS A 177 11.22 5.61 20.11
C LYS A 177 11.12 7.11 20.28
N VAL A 178 11.40 7.88 19.22
CA VAL A 178 11.28 9.36 19.23
C VAL A 178 9.85 9.79 19.56
N ASP A 179 8.84 9.22 18.87
CA ASP A 179 7.42 9.50 19.13
C ASP A 179 7.01 9.22 20.60
N HIS A 180 7.66 8.25 21.26
CA HIS A 180 7.37 7.89 22.65
C HIS A 180 8.06 8.84 23.63
N GLU A 181 9.29 9.25 23.34
CA GLU A 181 10.04 10.25 24.10
C GLU A 181 9.33 11.61 24.08
N ASP A 182 8.90 12.07 22.91
CA ASP A 182 8.16 13.34 22.74
C ASP A 182 6.87 13.36 23.58
N LYS A 183 6.11 12.25 23.56
CA LYS A 183 4.87 12.11 24.33
C LYS A 183 5.09 12.07 25.85
N ASN A 184 6.25 11.65 26.30
CA ASN A 184 6.59 11.63 27.72
C ASN A 184 7.08 13.00 28.17
N GLY A 185 7.87 13.71 27.34
CA GLY A 185 8.25 15.11 27.60
C GLY A 185 7.03 16.03 27.73
N ASP A 186 6.06 15.91 26.82
CA ASP A 186 4.79 16.68 26.86
C ASP A 186 3.93 16.43 28.11
N LYS A 187 4.09 15.27 28.77
CA LYS A 187 3.37 14.94 30.00
C LYS A 187 4.04 15.48 31.25
N ASP A 188 5.37 15.60 31.22
CA ASP A 188 6.13 16.12 32.34
C ASP A 188 6.11 17.66 32.38
N GLU A 189 5.97 18.35 31.25
CA GLU A 189 5.77 19.82 31.21
C GLU A 189 4.35 20.29 31.58
N LYS A 190 3.37 19.39 31.62
CA LYS A 190 1.97 19.70 31.98
C LYS A 190 1.61 19.36 33.43
N LYS A 191 2.61 19.06 34.28
CA LYS A 191 2.46 18.91 35.73
C LYS A 191 3.07 20.08 36.47
#